data_AF-A0A9E5THU4-F1
#
_entry.id   AF-A0A9E5THU4-F1
#
_cell.length_a   1.000
_cell.length_b   1.000
_cell.length_c   1.000
_cell.angle_alpha   90.00
_cell.angle_beta   90.00
_cell.angle_gamma   90.00
#
_symmetry.space_group_name_H-M   'P 1'
#
loop_
_entity.id
_entity.type
_entity.pdbx_description
1 polymer ?
#
loop_
_entity_poly.entity_id
_entity_poly.type
_entity_poly.pdbx_seq_one_letter_code
_entity_poly.pdbx_strand_id
1 'polypeptide(L)'
;QDNKARSIVVIIDHYDDADLLNSGELGLMGLSEVGKGHNLHFVISGSLDIMRDSSDKLRRRAESARYTLVMQDYEAVRYMGVRGDFTVNKELPPGRGFLVKAISASMVQMCLP
;
A
#
# COMPACT_ATOMS: atom_id res chain seq x y z
N GLN A 1 23.50 -20.58 8.40
CA GLN A 1 22.41 -19.96 7.64
C GLN A 1 22.77 -18.50 7.40
N ASP A 2 22.70 -18.00 6.16
CA ASP A 2 23.02 -16.60 5.86
C ASP A 2 21.79 -15.71 6.07
N ASN A 3 21.81 -14.90 7.12
CA ASN A 3 20.74 -13.98 7.47
C ASN A 3 20.80 -12.66 6.68
N LYS A 4 21.82 -12.44 5.84
CA LYS A 4 21.95 -11.23 5.00
C LYS A 4 21.26 -11.35 3.64
N ALA A 5 20.94 -12.57 3.21
CA ALA A 5 20.25 -12.84 1.94
C ALA A 5 18.73 -13.02 2.08
N ARG A 6 18.19 -13.04 3.30
CA ARG A 6 16.76 -13.29 3.54
C ARG A 6 15.95 -12.00 3.39
N SER A 7 14.87 -12.07 2.64
CA SER A 7 13.84 -11.04 2.62
C SER A 7 12.84 -11.27 3.74
N ILE A 8 12.59 -10.23 4.53
CA ILE A 8 11.55 -10.19 5.54
C ILE A 8 10.40 -9.36 4.94
N VAL A 9 9.21 -9.93 4.92
CA VAL A 9 8.00 -9.24 4.44
C VAL A 9 7.03 -9.14 5.59
N VAL A 10 6.65 -7.92 5.95
CA VAL A 10 5.62 -7.62 6.94
C VAL A 10 4.35 -7.30 6.17
N ILE A 11 3.34 -8.18 6.31
CA ILE A 11 2.03 -8.01 5.70
C ILE A 11 1.06 -7.60 6.79
N ILE A 12 0.40 -6.48 6.59
CA ILE A 12 -0.61 -5.95 7.51
C ILE A 12 -1.89 -5.80 6.72
N ASP A 13 -2.86 -6.63 7.06
CA ASP A 13 -4.21 -6.49 6.57
C ASP A 13 -5.05 -5.70 7.58
N HIS A 14 -6.11 -5.02 7.09
CA HIS A 14 -6.91 -4.10 7.90
C HIS A 14 -6.03 -3.06 8.62
N TYR A 15 -5.16 -2.40 7.86
CA TYR A 15 -4.24 -1.38 8.36
C TYR A 15 -4.94 -0.18 8.99
N ASP A 16 -6.25 -0.02 8.77
CA ASP A 16 -7.13 0.89 9.49
C ASP A 16 -6.99 0.79 11.02
N ASP A 17 -6.70 -0.41 11.55
CA ASP A 17 -6.55 -0.68 12.99
C ASP A 17 -5.08 -0.73 13.46
N ALA A 18 -4.13 -0.26 12.62
CA ALA A 18 -2.70 -0.40 12.88
C ALA A 18 -2.18 0.43 14.07
N ASP A 19 -2.98 1.35 14.63
CA ASP A 19 -2.63 2.13 15.82
C ASP A 19 -2.26 1.25 17.02
N LEU A 20 -2.91 0.09 17.15
CA LEU A 20 -2.59 -0.89 18.19
C LEU A 20 -1.16 -1.43 18.05
N LEU A 21 -0.65 -1.54 16.82
CA LEU A 21 0.71 -2.01 16.52
C LEU A 21 1.77 -0.91 16.77
N ASN A 22 1.34 0.34 16.88
CA ASN A 22 2.21 1.48 17.20
C ASN A 22 2.31 1.77 18.71
N SER A 23 1.63 0.98 19.56
CA SER A 23 1.63 1.16 21.02
C SER A 23 2.95 0.75 21.73
N GLY A 24 3.85 0.04 21.05
CA GLY A 24 5.15 -0.37 21.58
C GLY A 24 6.28 0.64 21.31
N GLU A 25 7.40 0.51 22.01
CA GLU A 25 8.54 1.47 21.95
C GLU A 25 9.10 1.69 20.53
N LEU A 26 9.09 0.66 19.67
CA LEU A 26 9.60 0.76 18.29
C LEU A 26 8.50 1.12 17.28
N GLY A 27 7.30 0.55 17.46
CA GLY A 27 6.18 0.62 16.51
C GLY A 27 6.53 0.14 15.09
N LEU A 28 5.57 0.28 14.17
CA LEU A 28 5.79 -0.06 12.75
C LEU A 28 6.73 0.94 12.08
N MET A 29 6.66 2.20 12.48
CA MET A 29 7.50 3.26 11.94
C MET A 29 8.99 3.04 12.28
N GLY A 30 9.32 2.71 13.53
CA GLY A 30 10.71 2.44 13.91
C GLY A 30 11.27 1.20 13.22
N LEU A 31 10.45 0.15 13.06
CA LEU A 31 10.82 -1.03 12.27
C LEU A 31 11.11 -0.66 10.80
N SER A 32 10.31 0.23 10.21
CA SER A 32 10.53 0.71 8.84
C SER A 32 11.82 1.51 8.66
N GLU A 33 12.27 2.23 9.70
CA GLU A 33 13.54 2.94 9.67
C GLU A 33 14.73 2.00 9.82
N VAL A 34 14.65 1.05 10.75
CA VAL A 34 15.71 0.05 10.96
C VAL A 34 15.89 -0.83 9.72
N GLY A 35 14.80 -1.18 9.04
CA GLY A 35 14.88 -2.00 7.82
C GLY A 35 15.23 -1.22 6.54
N LYS A 36 15.38 0.11 6.60
CA LYS A 36 15.71 0.92 5.42
C LYS A 36 17.07 0.51 4.84
N GLY A 37 17.09 0.19 3.54
CA GLY A 37 18.32 -0.25 2.86
C GLY A 37 18.72 -1.70 3.17
N HIS A 38 17.87 -2.42 3.91
CA HIS A 38 17.96 -3.86 4.12
C HIS A 38 16.83 -4.58 3.38
N ASN A 39 16.80 -5.91 3.45
CA ASN A 39 15.78 -6.73 2.79
C ASN A 39 14.45 -6.77 3.58
N LEU A 40 13.97 -5.63 4.08
CA LEU A 40 12.70 -5.51 4.76
C LEU A 40 11.67 -4.85 3.85
N HIS A 41 10.52 -5.49 3.68
CA HIS A 41 9.43 -5.03 2.84
C HIS A 41 8.15 -4.93 3.67
N PHE A 42 7.38 -3.87 3.44
CA PHE A 42 6.05 -3.70 4.01
C PHE A 42 5.01 -3.83 2.91
N VAL A 43 3.96 -4.59 3.19
CA VAL A 43 2.74 -4.67 2.40
C VAL A 43 1.60 -4.31 3.35
N ILE A 44 0.98 -3.15 3.11
CA ILE A 44 -0.15 -2.66 3.89
C ILE A 44 -1.41 -2.68 3.02
N SER A 45 -2.49 -3.28 3.53
CA SER A 45 -3.82 -3.24 2.94
C SER A 45 -4.82 -2.71 3.96
N GLY A 46 -5.77 -1.93 3.49
CA GLY A 46 -6.83 -1.35 4.30
C GLY A 46 -7.87 -0.66 3.42
N SER A 47 -8.80 0.05 4.05
CA SER A 47 -9.82 0.81 3.34
C SER A 47 -9.25 2.06 2.66
N LEU A 48 -10.07 2.80 1.90
CA LEU A 48 -9.68 4.12 1.40
C LEU A 48 -9.46 5.15 2.50
N ASP A 49 -10.05 4.96 3.69
CA ASP A 49 -9.99 5.98 4.74
C ASP A 49 -8.58 6.13 5.32
N ILE A 50 -7.74 5.09 5.25
CA ILE A 50 -6.32 5.21 5.60
C ILE A 50 -5.62 6.31 4.78
N MET A 51 -6.08 6.59 3.55
CA MET A 51 -5.50 7.62 2.68
C MET A 51 -5.80 9.04 3.14
N ARG A 52 -6.83 9.22 3.99
CA ARG A 52 -7.24 10.54 4.49
C ARG A 52 -6.36 11.02 5.64
N ASP A 53 -5.67 10.11 6.34
CA ASP A 53 -4.81 10.48 7.46
C ASP A 53 -3.44 11.00 6.98
N SER A 54 -3.26 12.31 7.12
CA SER A 54 -2.00 12.99 6.80
C SER A 54 -0.90 12.79 7.85
N SER A 55 -1.26 12.32 9.05
CA SER A 55 -0.34 12.14 10.17
C SER A 55 0.42 10.81 10.11
N ASP A 56 -0.15 9.81 9.43
CA ASP A 56 0.52 8.51 9.22
C ASP A 56 1.76 8.64 8.32
N LYS A 57 2.92 8.51 8.94
CA LYS A 57 4.24 8.56 8.27
C LYS A 57 4.55 7.29 7.48
N LEU A 58 4.13 6.12 7.96
CA LEU A 58 4.43 4.84 7.31
C LEU A 58 3.65 4.72 6.00
N ARG A 59 2.35 5.03 6.03
CA ARG A 59 1.51 5.12 4.83
C ARG A 59 2.08 6.12 3.83
N ARG A 60 2.39 7.34 4.25
CA ARG A 60 2.96 8.37 3.36
C ARG A 60 4.25 7.91 2.69
N ARG A 61 5.08 7.16 3.43
CA ARG A 61 6.29 6.55 2.89
C ARG A 61 5.97 5.47 1.87
N ALA A 62 5.01 4.59 2.15
CA ALA A 62 4.55 3.57 1.20
C ALA A 62 4.00 4.21 -0.10
N GLU A 63 3.18 5.27 0.01
CA GLU A 63 2.68 6.01 -1.16
C GLU A 63 3.79 6.67 -1.98
N SER A 64 4.83 7.20 -1.31
CA SER A 64 5.95 7.85 -2.00
C SER A 64 6.69 6.91 -2.96
N ALA A 65 6.62 5.60 -2.73
CA ALA A 65 7.20 4.60 -3.61
C ALA A 65 6.43 4.48 -4.94
N ARG A 66 5.18 4.96 -5.02
CA ARG A 66 4.32 4.90 -6.21
C ARG A 66 4.10 3.47 -6.74
N TYR A 67 4.02 2.51 -5.83
CA TYR A 67 3.62 1.12 -6.09
C TYR A 67 2.40 0.80 -5.23
N THR A 68 1.21 0.77 -5.85
CA THR A 68 -0.05 0.60 -5.11
C THR A 68 -1.03 -0.21 -5.95
N LEU A 69 -1.80 -1.07 -5.31
CA LEU A 69 -2.93 -1.76 -5.91
C LEU A 69 -4.23 -1.15 -5.36
N VAL A 70 -5.12 -0.69 -6.25
CA VAL A 70 -6.39 -0.06 -5.89
C VAL A 70 -7.53 -0.97 -6.35
N MET A 71 -8.34 -1.48 -5.44
CA MET A 71 -9.40 -2.47 -5.74
C MET A 71 -10.81 -1.88 -5.85
N GLN A 72 -10.99 -0.60 -5.53
CA GLN A 72 -12.31 0.02 -5.44
C GLN A 72 -12.75 0.66 -6.78
N ASP A 73 -12.45 1.94 -6.97
CA ASP A 73 -12.84 2.70 -8.16
C ASP A 73 -11.69 3.56 -8.69
N TYR A 74 -11.95 4.28 -9.79
CA TYR A 74 -10.94 5.14 -10.41
C TYR A 74 -10.71 6.46 -9.65
N GLU A 75 -11.68 6.95 -8.88
CA GLU A 75 -11.49 8.19 -8.11
C GLU A 75 -10.36 8.00 -7.10
N ALA A 76 -10.30 6.85 -6.45
CA ALA A 76 -9.19 6.42 -5.62
C ALA A 76 -7.82 6.48 -6.34
N VAL A 77 -7.76 6.11 -7.61
CA VAL A 77 -6.53 6.13 -8.42
C VAL A 77 -6.09 7.57 -8.74
N ARG A 78 -7.03 8.50 -8.91
CA ARG A 78 -6.72 9.93 -9.16
C ARG A 78 -6.02 10.57 -7.96
N TYR A 79 -6.40 10.20 -6.73
CA TYR A 79 -5.70 10.66 -5.52
C TYR A 79 -4.22 10.27 -5.49
N MET A 80 -3.84 9.20 -6.21
CA MET A 80 -2.45 8.74 -6.35
C MET A 80 -1.64 9.54 -7.39
N GLY A 81 -2.23 10.58 -7.99
CA GLY A 81 -1.58 11.49 -8.94
C GLY A 81 -1.49 10.95 -10.38
N VAL A 82 -2.16 9.83 -10.67
CA VAL A 82 -2.19 9.22 -12.00
C VAL A 82 -2.95 10.11 -12.97
N ARG A 83 -2.38 10.27 -14.17
CA ARG A 83 -3.01 11.00 -15.28
C ARG A 83 -3.50 10.00 -16.33
N GLY A 84 -4.78 10.06 -16.69
CA GLY A 84 -5.34 9.21 -17.74
C GLY A 84 -6.86 9.34 -17.92
N ASP A 85 -7.33 8.91 -19.09
CA ASP A 85 -8.73 8.88 -19.49
C ASP A 85 -9.36 7.52 -19.19
N PHE A 86 -9.49 7.17 -17.91
CA PHE A 86 -10.29 6.01 -17.51
C PHE A 86 -11.73 6.46 -17.23
N THR A 87 -12.69 5.83 -17.90
CA THR A 87 -14.14 6.15 -17.84
C THR A 87 -14.90 5.25 -16.84
N VAL A 88 -14.21 4.68 -15.86
CA VAL A 88 -14.81 3.73 -14.91
C VAL A 88 -15.48 4.51 -13.78
N ASN A 89 -16.75 4.84 -13.97
CA ASN A 89 -17.62 5.49 -12.98
C ASN A 89 -18.43 4.48 -12.14
N LYS A 90 -18.00 3.22 -12.08
CA LYS A 90 -18.69 2.14 -11.37
C LYS A 90 -17.70 1.35 -10.54
N GLU A 91 -18.21 0.82 -9.43
CA GLU A 91 -17.49 -0.15 -8.61
C GLU A 91 -17.03 -1.35 -9.46
N LEU A 92 -15.78 -1.76 -9.26
CA LEU A 92 -15.18 -2.88 -9.98
C LEU A 92 -15.66 -4.21 -9.39
N PRO A 93 -15.81 -5.26 -10.23
CA PRO A 93 -16.11 -6.59 -9.71
C PRO A 93 -14.97 -7.10 -8.80
N PRO A 94 -15.24 -7.98 -7.83
CA PRO A 94 -14.22 -8.55 -6.97
C PRO A 94 -13.04 -9.14 -7.75
N GLY A 95 -11.83 -8.85 -7.29
CA GLY A 95 -10.60 -9.26 -7.97
C GLY A 95 -10.19 -8.37 -9.14
N ARG A 96 -10.97 -7.35 -9.53
CA ARG A 96 -10.54 -6.34 -10.51
C ARG A 96 -10.07 -5.07 -9.81
N GLY A 97 -9.00 -4.48 -10.31
CA GLY A 97 -8.42 -3.28 -9.73
C GLY A 97 -7.49 -2.53 -10.69
N PHE A 98 -6.76 -1.57 -10.14
CA PHE A 98 -5.75 -0.80 -10.85
C PHE A 98 -4.39 -0.98 -10.18
N LEU A 99 -3.40 -1.36 -10.98
CA LEU A 99 -2.00 -1.36 -10.58
C LEU A 99 -1.40 0.01 -10.89
N VAL A 100 -1.04 0.76 -9.85
CA VAL A 100 -0.32 2.02 -9.96
C VAL A 100 1.18 1.76 -9.87
N LYS A 101 1.89 2.16 -10.92
CA LYS A 101 3.35 2.10 -11.00
C LYS A 101 3.88 3.38 -11.61
N ALA A 102 4.72 4.11 -10.85
CA ALA A 102 5.40 5.31 -11.33
C ALA A 102 4.45 6.33 -12.00
N ILE A 103 3.32 6.62 -11.36
CA ILE A 103 2.31 7.61 -11.82
C ILE A 103 1.50 7.15 -13.05
N SER A 104 1.76 5.95 -13.56
CA SER A 104 0.88 5.26 -14.52
C SER A 104 -0.02 4.28 -13.78
N ALA A 105 -1.24 4.07 -14.29
CA ALA A 105 -2.12 3.01 -13.83
C ALA A 105 -2.52 2.10 -15.00
N SER A 106 -2.64 0.80 -14.71
CA SER A 106 -3.21 -0.18 -15.62
C SER A 106 -4.29 -0.99 -14.88
N MET A 107 -5.38 -1.31 -15.59
CA MET A 107 -6.40 -2.21 -15.05
C MET A 107 -5.87 -3.64 -15.02
N VAL A 108 -6.08 -4.33 -13.92
CA VAL A 108 -5.57 -5.68 -13.67
C VAL A 108 -6.66 -6.58 -13.09
N GLN A 109 -6.58 -7.86 -13.39
CA GLN A 109 -7.39 -8.91 -12.79
C GLN A 109 -6.50 -9.74 -11.87
N MET A 110 -6.82 -9.77 -10.59
CA MET A 110 -6.15 -10.61 -9.59
C MET A 110 -6.59 -12.06 -9.78
N CYS A 111 -5.65 -12.99 -9.60
CA CYS A 111 -5.97 -14.39 -9.47
C CYS A 111 -6.69 -14.64 -8.15
N LEU A 112 -7.59 -15.62 -8.16
CA LEU A 112 -8.07 -16.20 -6.91
C LEU A 112 -6.94 -17.07 -6.32
N PRO A 113 -6.73 -17.02 -5.00
CA PRO A 113 -5.68 -17.79 -4.33
C PRO A 113 -5.88 -19.30 -4.44
#